data_AF-A0A2X1PQU3-F1
#
_entry.id   AF-A0A2X1PQU3-F1
#
_cell.length_a   1.000
_cell.length_b   1.000
_cell.length_c   1.000
_cell.angle_alpha   90.00
_cell.angle_beta   90.00
_cell.angle_gamma   90.00
#
_symmetry.space_group_name_H-M   'P 1'
#
loop_
_entity.id
_entity.type
_entity.pdbx_description
1 polymer ?
#
loop_
_entity_poly.entity_id
_entity_poly.type
_entity_poly.pdbx_seq_one_letter_code
_entity_poly.pdbx_strand_id
1 'polypeptide(L)'
;MKKGKNTSKSSTEELFGYKVSNKMIKTKLTYQSVIPTNCTAETCKRAFQQTACNAGGGWADLLDNNEYEIIRLQFNWLIEGKGLEIKLKGNLKQTPNISYETSLVVALWNQK
;
A
#
# COMPACT_ATOMS: atom_id res chain seq x y z
N MET A 1 -0.25 13.61 -16.41
CA MET A 1 0.05 12.91 -17.69
C MET A 1 0.22 13.93 -18.80
N LYS A 2 1.23 13.77 -19.66
CA LYS A 2 1.43 14.60 -20.87
C LYS A 2 1.53 13.65 -22.07
N LYS A 3 0.74 13.88 -23.12
CA LYS A 3 0.64 13.00 -24.30
C LYS A 3 0.35 11.52 -23.93
N GLY A 4 -0.52 11.27 -22.96
CA GLY A 4 -0.90 9.90 -22.58
C GLY A 4 0.15 9.11 -21.78
N LYS A 5 1.23 9.76 -21.32
CA LYS A 5 2.28 9.13 -20.50
C LYS A 5 2.43 9.80 -19.14
N ASN A 6 2.89 9.03 -18.15
CA ASN A 6 3.28 9.53 -16.85
C ASN A 6 4.44 10.55 -16.98
N THR A 7 4.42 11.55 -16.12
CA THR A 7 5.34 12.70 -16.12
C THR A 7 6.05 12.90 -14.79
N SER A 8 5.89 11.97 -13.83
CA SER A 8 6.65 12.02 -12.58
C SER A 8 8.14 11.90 -12.85
N LYS A 9 8.97 12.53 -12.00
CA LYS A 9 10.44 12.52 -12.14
C LYS A 9 11.05 11.20 -11.65
N SER A 10 10.40 10.53 -10.70
CA SER A 10 10.71 9.19 -10.19
C SER A 10 9.41 8.39 -10.09
N SER A 11 9.45 7.10 -10.44
CA SER A 11 8.38 6.11 -10.17
C SER A 11 8.82 5.05 -9.15
N THR A 12 10.08 5.10 -8.71
CA THR A 12 10.74 4.14 -7.80
C THR A 12 10.51 4.43 -6.32
N GLU A 13 10.00 5.61 -5.98
CA GLU A 13 9.78 6.04 -4.60
C GLU A 13 8.31 5.90 -4.19
N GLU A 14 7.45 5.43 -5.09
CA GLU A 14 6.03 5.26 -4.84
C GLU A 14 5.77 3.84 -4.33
N LEU A 15 5.38 3.76 -3.06
CA LEU A 15 4.98 2.51 -2.39
C LEU A 15 3.59 2.11 -2.89
N PHE A 16 3.49 0.99 -3.59
CA PHE A 16 2.22 0.56 -4.22
C PHE A 16 1.64 -0.66 -3.53
N GLY A 17 1.09 -0.41 -2.35
CA GLY A 17 0.21 -1.35 -1.68
C GLY A 17 0.76 -1.91 -0.40
N TYR A 18 -0.17 -2.35 0.43
CA TYR A 18 0.07 -2.88 1.76
C TYR A 18 -0.70 -4.17 1.93
N LYS A 19 -0.10 -5.12 2.63
CA LYS A 19 -0.80 -6.34 3.07
C LYS A 19 -0.30 -6.76 4.43
N VAL A 20 -1.08 -7.59 5.12
CA VAL A 20 -0.59 -8.30 6.30
C VAL A 20 -0.19 -9.70 5.89
N SER A 21 1.00 -10.13 6.28
CA SER A 21 1.51 -11.47 6.06
C SER A 21 2.47 -11.82 7.18
N ASN A 22 2.30 -13.02 7.77
CA ASN A 22 3.07 -13.48 8.93
C ASN A 22 3.04 -12.48 10.09
N LYS A 23 1.86 -11.88 10.35
CA LYS A 23 1.63 -10.89 11.39
C LYS A 23 2.51 -9.63 11.27
N MET A 24 2.92 -9.28 10.06
CA MET A 24 3.61 -8.03 9.76
C MET A 24 2.92 -7.30 8.60
N ILE A 25 2.91 -5.97 8.66
CA ILE A 25 2.56 -5.14 7.52
C ILE A 25 3.72 -5.13 6.53
N LYS A 26 3.43 -5.59 5.32
CA LYS A 26 4.37 -5.57 4.20
C LYS A 26 3.99 -4.47 3.23
N THR A 27 5.00 -3.81 2.69
CA THR A 27 4.86 -2.86 1.58
C THR A 27 5.43 -3.45 0.30
N LYS A 28 4.83 -3.13 -0.84
CA LYS A 28 5.36 -3.55 -2.14
C LYS A 28 6.41 -2.54 -2.60
N LEU A 29 7.63 -3.02 -2.81
CA LEU A 29 8.68 -2.25 -3.44
C LEU A 29 8.47 -2.23 -4.94
N THR A 30 8.50 -1.03 -5.51
CA THR A 30 8.31 -0.82 -6.95
C THR A 30 9.65 -0.44 -7.57
N TYR A 31 10.15 -1.29 -8.46
CA TYR A 31 11.35 -0.99 -9.22
C TYR A 31 10.97 -0.38 -10.57
N GLN A 32 11.78 0.56 -11.06
CA GLN A 32 11.65 1.15 -12.39
C GLN A 32 11.65 0.09 -13.52
N SER A 33 12.26 -1.07 -13.26
CA SER A 33 12.24 -2.23 -14.16
C SER A 33 10.84 -2.86 -14.32
N VAL A 34 9.93 -2.64 -13.36
CA VAL A 34 8.57 -3.20 -13.36
C VAL A 34 7.56 -2.19 -13.89
N ILE A 35 7.73 -0.90 -13.56
CA ILE A 35 6.89 0.19 -14.08
C ILE A 35 7.80 1.31 -14.62
N PRO A 36 7.93 1.43 -15.95
CA PRO A 36 8.68 2.53 -16.56
C PRO A 36 8.13 3.88 -16.12
N THR A 37 9.01 4.84 -15.79
CA THR A 37 8.62 6.19 -15.33
C THR A 37 7.67 6.89 -16.32
N ASN A 38 7.77 6.59 -17.61
CA ASN A 38 6.93 7.13 -18.68
C ASN A 38 5.78 6.20 -19.11
N CYS A 39 5.30 5.32 -18.22
CA CYS A 39 4.22 4.37 -18.52
C CYS A 39 2.97 5.07 -19.08
N THR A 40 2.26 4.39 -20.00
CA THR A 40 0.92 4.81 -20.45
C THR A 40 -0.09 4.56 -19.33
N ALA A 41 -1.25 5.23 -19.38
CA ALA A 41 -2.32 5.02 -18.39
C ALA A 41 -2.66 3.53 -18.21
N GLU A 42 -2.79 2.78 -19.30
CA GLU A 42 -3.13 1.37 -19.30
C GLU A 42 -2.05 0.53 -18.62
N THR A 43 -0.79 0.85 -18.87
CA THR A 43 0.36 0.15 -18.29
C THR A 43 0.46 0.42 -16.80
N CYS A 44 0.35 1.69 -16.37
CA CYS A 44 0.37 2.02 -14.96
C CYS A 44 -0.84 1.38 -14.24
N LYS A 45 -2.05 1.47 -14.82
CA LYS A 45 -3.27 0.84 -14.26
C LYS A 45 -3.12 -0.67 -14.09
N ARG A 46 -2.53 -1.37 -15.05
CA ARG A 46 -2.32 -2.83 -14.97
C ARG A 46 -1.40 -3.19 -13.80
N ALA A 47 -0.38 -2.39 -13.54
CA ALA A 47 0.51 -2.61 -12.41
C ALA A 47 -0.18 -2.44 -11.03
N PHE A 48 -1.30 -1.71 -10.97
CA PHE A 48 -2.13 -1.56 -9.77
C PHE A 48 -3.27 -2.58 -9.66
N GLN A 49 -3.45 -3.45 -10.65
CA GLN A 49 -4.46 -4.50 -10.57
C GLN A 49 -4.10 -5.53 -9.48
N GLN A 50 -5.11 -6.10 -8.85
CA GLN A 50 -4.94 -7.05 -7.74
C GLN A 50 -4.07 -8.26 -8.11
N THR A 51 -4.14 -8.69 -9.38
CA THR A 51 -3.27 -9.74 -9.93
C THR A 51 -1.79 -9.36 -9.89
N ALA A 52 -1.44 -8.12 -10.26
CA ALA A 52 -0.07 -7.62 -10.21
C ALA A 52 0.41 -7.35 -8.77
N CYS A 53 -0.49 -6.90 -7.89
CA CYS A 53 -0.21 -6.75 -6.46
C CYS A 53 0.16 -8.10 -5.81
N ASN A 54 -0.60 -9.15 -6.14
CA ASN A 54 -0.40 -10.50 -5.60
C ASN A 54 0.71 -11.29 -6.30
N ALA A 55 1.07 -10.96 -7.54
CA ALA A 55 2.11 -11.64 -8.30
C ALA A 55 3.53 -11.19 -7.90
N GLY A 56 4.43 -12.18 -7.80
CA GLY A 56 5.88 -11.96 -7.63
C GLY A 56 6.37 -11.57 -6.23
N GLY A 57 7.69 -11.44 -6.11
CA GLY A 57 8.41 -10.99 -4.90
C GLY A 57 8.36 -9.48 -4.68
N GLY A 58 9.33 -8.93 -3.94
CA GLY A 58 9.43 -7.47 -3.69
C GLY A 58 8.49 -6.95 -2.59
N TRP A 59 8.03 -7.84 -1.71
CA TRP A 59 7.36 -7.44 -0.47
C TRP A 59 8.40 -7.32 0.62
N ALA A 60 8.50 -6.14 1.23
CA ALA A 60 9.38 -5.88 2.36
C ALA A 60 8.56 -5.60 3.62
N ASP A 61 9.11 -5.96 4.77
CA ASP A 61 8.50 -5.60 6.04
C ASP A 61 8.64 -4.09 6.26
N LEU A 62 7.55 -3.44 6.63
CA LEU A 62 7.53 -1.99 6.80
C LEU A 62 7.95 -1.57 8.22
N LEU A 63 7.78 -2.45 9.20
CA LEU A 63 8.12 -2.21 10.61
C LEU A 63 9.09 -3.28 11.11
N ASP A 64 9.69 -3.04 12.28
CA ASP A 64 10.56 -4.02 12.92
C ASP A 64 9.78 -5.27 13.35
N ASN A 65 10.12 -6.40 12.75
CA ASN A 65 9.55 -7.71 13.04
C ASN A 65 9.87 -8.21 14.45
N ASN A 66 10.85 -7.67 15.16
CA ASN A 66 11.18 -8.10 16.51
C ASN A 66 10.36 -7.37 17.57
N GLU A 67 9.81 -6.20 17.22
CA GLU A 67 9.13 -5.33 18.17
C GLU A 67 7.61 -5.44 18.04
N TYR A 68 7.09 -5.47 16.81
CA TYR A 68 5.65 -5.36 16.55
C TYR A 68 5.04 -6.65 16.01
N GLU A 69 3.79 -6.89 16.39
CA GLU A 69 2.92 -7.88 15.77
C GLU A 69 1.63 -7.20 15.27
N ILE A 70 1.40 -7.28 13.96
CA ILE A 70 0.20 -6.72 13.32
C ILE A 70 -0.91 -7.76 13.31
N ILE A 71 -2.04 -7.39 13.90
CA ILE A 71 -3.22 -8.24 14.04
C ILE A 71 -4.24 -7.93 12.95
N ARG A 72 -4.39 -6.65 12.59
CA ARG A 72 -5.36 -6.22 11.59
C ARG A 72 -4.85 -5.04 10.80
N LEU A 73 -4.98 -5.11 9.48
CA LEU A 73 -4.98 -3.99 8.55
C LEU A 73 -6.27 -4.06 7.76
N GLN A 74 -7.07 -3.01 7.78
CA GLN A 74 -8.36 -2.99 7.12
C GLN A 74 -8.55 -1.67 6.36
N PHE A 75 -9.13 -1.78 5.17
CA PHE A 75 -9.44 -0.66 4.29
C PHE A 75 -10.95 -0.62 4.09
N ASN A 76 -11.61 0.44 4.55
CA ASN A 76 -13.04 0.64 4.41
C ASN A 76 -13.29 1.82 3.48
N TRP A 77 -14.00 1.57 2.38
CA TRP A 77 -14.49 2.65 1.53
C TRP A 77 -15.53 3.48 2.28
N LEU A 78 -15.40 4.79 2.20
CA LEU A 78 -16.32 5.77 2.76
C LEU A 78 -16.96 6.57 1.62
N ILE A 79 -18.19 7.06 1.86
CA ILE A 79 -18.88 8.03 1.00
C ILE A 79 -18.78 7.65 -0.49
N GLU A 80 -19.35 6.50 -0.86
CA GLU A 80 -19.39 6.02 -2.26
C GLU A 80 -18.02 6.02 -2.97
N GLY A 81 -16.94 5.71 -2.24
CA GLY A 81 -15.59 5.65 -2.81
C GLY A 81 -14.81 6.98 -2.78
N LYS A 82 -15.39 8.05 -2.23
CA LYS A 82 -14.73 9.37 -2.10
C LYS A 82 -13.79 9.46 -0.90
N GLY A 83 -13.82 8.47 -0.01
CA GLY A 83 -12.87 8.36 1.09
C GLY A 83 -12.48 6.92 1.35
N LEU A 84 -11.34 6.76 2.02
CA LEU A 84 -10.86 5.47 2.50
C LEU A 84 -10.44 5.61 3.96
N GLU A 85 -11.09 4.86 4.83
CA GLU A 85 -10.64 4.66 6.20
C GLU A 85 -9.66 3.49 6.24
N ILE A 86 -8.50 3.71 6.84
CA ILE A 86 -7.47 2.70 7.03
C ILE A 86 -7.37 2.46 8.54
N LYS A 87 -7.69 1.24 8.98
CA LYS A 87 -7.51 0.81 10.38
C LYS A 87 -6.32 -0.11 10.50
N LEU A 88 -5.47 0.16 11.49
CA LEU A 88 -4.34 -0.68 11.86
C LEU A 88 -4.43 -1.04 13.33
N LYS A 89 -4.27 -2.33 13.64
CA LYS A 89 -4.20 -2.84 15.00
C LYS A 89 -3.03 -3.79 15.15
N GLY A 90 -2.29 -3.64 16.24
CA GLY A 90 -1.17 -4.50 16.57
C GLY A 90 -0.76 -4.35 18.03
N ASN A 91 0.19 -5.17 18.45
CA ASN A 91 0.71 -5.20 19.80
C ASN A 91 2.24 -5.18 19.76
N LEU A 92 2.87 -4.81 20.88
CA LEU A 92 4.29 -5.08 21.08
C LEU A 92 4.47 -6.57 21.41
N LYS A 93 5.48 -7.21 20.81
CA LYS A 93 5.78 -8.63 21.07
C LYS A 93 6.17 -8.89 22.52
N GLN A 94 6.86 -7.95 23.15
CA GLN A 94 7.29 -8.05 24.55
C GLN A 94 6.14 -7.92 25.55
N THR A 95 5.07 -7.21 25.17
CA THR A 95 3.90 -6.94 26.03
C THR A 95 2.59 -7.18 25.27
N PRO A 96 2.30 -8.43 24.87
CA PRO A 96 1.20 -8.74 23.94
C PRO A 96 -0.20 -8.46 24.50
N ASN A 97 -0.32 -8.25 25.82
CA ASN A 97 -1.57 -7.90 26.49
C ASN A 97 -1.97 -6.44 26.27
N ILE A 98 -1.06 -5.58 25.80
CA ILE A 98 -1.34 -4.19 25.45
C ILE A 98 -1.55 -4.12 23.94
N SER A 99 -2.71 -3.62 23.52
CA SER A 99 -3.05 -3.47 22.11
C SER A 99 -3.12 -2.01 21.71
N TYR A 100 -2.55 -1.71 20.56
CA TYR A 100 -2.54 -0.41 19.93
C TYR A 100 -3.43 -0.44 18.70
N GLU A 101 -4.27 0.57 18.56
CA GLU A 101 -5.15 0.73 17.42
C GLU A 101 -5.13 2.18 16.95
N THR A 102 -5.11 2.36 15.63
CA THR A 102 -5.19 3.67 14.99
C THR A 102 -6.05 3.60 13.74
N SER A 103 -6.57 4.77 13.35
CA SER A 103 -7.32 4.94 12.11
C SER A 103 -6.91 6.23 11.40
N LEU A 104 -6.79 6.16 10.08
CA LEU A 104 -6.58 7.31 9.21
C LEU A 104 -7.71 7.38 8.20
N VAL A 105 -8.25 8.57 7.94
CA VAL A 105 -9.17 8.81 6.82
C VAL A 105 -8.43 9.56 5.72
N VAL A 106 -8.36 8.95 4.54
CA VAL A 106 -7.79 9.55 3.34
C VAL A 106 -8.95 9.92 2.42
N ALA A 107 -9.15 11.22 2.20
CA ALA A 107 -10.11 11.68 1.22
C ALA A 107 -9.50 11.58 -0.20
N LEU A 108 -10.30 11.12 -1.16
CA LEU A 108 -9.87 10.84 -2.54
C LEU A 108 -10.52 11.83 -3.50
N TRP A 109 -9.88 12.98 -3.67
CA TRP A 109 -10.47 14.16 -4.33
C TRP A 109 -10.46 14.07 -5.86
N ASN A 110 -9.75 13.09 -6.42
CA ASN A 110 -9.52 12.95 -7.86
C ASN A 110 -10.20 11.71 -8.48
N GLN A 111 -11.13 11.07 -7.77
CA GLN A 111 -11.95 10.00 -8.33
C GLN A 111 -13.11 10.64 -9.10
N LYS A 112 -13.17 10.45 -10.42
CA LYS A 112 -14.29 10.84 -11.29
C LYS A 112 -15.21 9.65 -11.49
#